data_AF-A0A5K0YXU5-F1
#
_entry.id   AF-A0A5K0YXU5-F1
#
_cell.length_a   1.000
_cell.length_b   1.000
_cell.length_c   1.000
_cell.angle_alpha   90.00
_cell.angle_beta   90.00
_cell.angle_gamma   90.00
#
_symmetry.space_group_name_H-M   'P 1'
#
loop_
_entity.id
_entity.type
_entity.pdbx_description
1 polymer ?
#
loop_
_entity_poly.entity_id
_entity_poly.type
_entity_poly.pdbx_seq_one_letter_code
_entity_poly.pdbx_strand_id
1 'polypeptide(L)'
;MNILGKLGFGSPKAATAQAEATGPDDHPPPAGQQFAQFGAGCFWGVELAFQRAPGVTKTEVGYSQGTLHNPSYNDVCSGMSGHAEVVRVQYDPQECTYESLLDVFWGRHDPTTINRQ
;
A
#
# COMPACT_ATOMS: atom_id res chain seq x y z
N MET A 1 31.21 -23.58 0.79
CA MET A 1 30.11 -23.82 1.74
C MET A 1 30.09 -22.69 2.76
N ASN A 2 29.02 -21.89 2.77
CA ASN A 2 28.92 -20.72 3.65
C ASN A 2 28.56 -21.16 5.09
N ILE A 3 29.58 -21.23 5.95
CA ILE A 3 29.52 -21.81 7.30
C ILE A 3 28.73 -20.91 8.27
N LEU A 4 28.48 -19.65 7.92
CA LEU A 4 27.75 -18.68 8.74
C LEU A 4 26.22 -18.93 8.79
N GLY A 5 25.64 -19.67 7.84
CA GLY A 5 24.19 -19.90 7.81
C GLY A 5 23.65 -20.84 8.90
N LYS A 6 24.52 -21.56 9.61
CA LYS A 6 24.12 -22.58 10.62
C LYS A 6 24.03 -22.05 12.06
N LEU A 7 24.38 -20.79 12.32
CA LEU A 7 24.38 -20.18 13.66
C LEU A 7 23.23 -19.17 13.89
N GLY A 8 22.23 -19.12 13.01
CA GLY A 8 21.01 -18.34 13.23
C GLY A 8 21.16 -16.82 13.08
N PHE A 9 22.31 -16.31 12.67
CA PHE A 9 22.48 -14.91 12.29
C PHE A 9 22.06 -14.72 10.84
N GLY A 10 20.87 -14.14 10.63
CA GLY A 10 20.36 -13.78 9.31
C GLY A 10 21.34 -12.89 8.52
N SER A 11 21.29 -12.98 7.19
CA SER A 11 22.18 -12.18 6.33
C SER A 11 21.86 -10.69 6.49
N PRO A 12 22.88 -9.80 6.60
CA PRO A 12 22.66 -8.37 6.81
C PRO A 12 21.79 -7.73 5.73
N LYS A 13 21.87 -8.22 4.48
CA LYS A 13 21.04 -7.78 3.34
C LYS A 13 19.54 -8.02 3.55
N ALA A 14 19.17 -9.12 4.22
CA ALA A 14 17.76 -9.42 4.52
C ALA A 14 17.20 -8.46 5.58
N ALA A 15 18.02 -8.13 6.59
CA ALA A 15 17.65 -7.15 7.61
C ALA A 15 17.50 -5.72 7.03
N THR A 16 18.36 -5.33 6.07
CA THR A 16 18.24 -4.02 5.40
C THR A 16 16.99 -3.94 4.52
N ALA A 17 16.73 -4.98 3.72
CA ALA A 17 15.55 -5.02 2.85
C ALA A 17 14.24 -5.02 3.66
N GLN A 18 14.20 -5.71 4.80
CA GLN A 18 13.02 -5.67 5.67
C GLN A 18 12.84 -4.28 6.29
N ALA A 19 13.91 -3.64 6.74
CA ALA A 19 13.85 -2.30 7.33
C ALA A 19 13.29 -1.26 6.34
N GLU A 20 13.67 -1.35 5.06
CA GLU A 20 13.16 -0.46 4.00
C GLU A 20 11.65 -0.65 3.77
N ALA A 21 11.15 -1.88 3.68
CA ALA A 21 9.73 -2.15 3.46
C ALA A 21 8.83 -1.73 4.64
N THR A 22 9.36 -1.81 5.87
CA THR A 22 8.65 -1.43 7.10
C THR A 22 8.78 0.05 7.46
N GLY A 23 9.55 0.82 6.67
CA GLY A 23 9.73 2.25 6.87
C GLY A 23 8.49 3.07 6.52
N PRO A 24 8.48 4.36 6.87
CA PRO A 24 7.41 5.28 6.48
C PRO A 24 7.41 5.57 4.97
N ASP A 25 6.29 6.11 4.46
CA ASP A 25 6.24 6.74 3.14
C ASP A 25 6.87 8.13 3.23
N ASP A 26 8.13 8.25 2.83
CA ASP A 26 8.90 9.51 2.85
C ASP A 26 8.67 10.37 1.60
N HIS A 27 7.76 9.98 0.70
CA HIS A 27 7.46 10.79 -0.48
C HIS A 27 6.64 12.04 -0.10
N PRO A 28 7.11 13.26 -0.39
CA PRO A 28 6.35 14.46 -0.11
C PRO A 28 5.18 14.58 -1.11
N PRO A 29 3.96 14.91 -0.65
CA PRO A 29 2.88 15.23 -1.58
C PRO A 29 3.22 16.52 -2.35
N PRO A 30 2.70 16.69 -3.59
CA PRO A 30 2.81 17.96 -4.28
C PRO A 30 2.21 19.11 -3.46
N ALA A 31 2.65 20.35 -3.73
CA ALA A 31 2.17 21.52 -3.02
C ALA A 31 0.63 21.62 -3.06
N GLY A 32 0.03 21.83 -1.89
CA GLY A 32 -1.43 21.92 -1.75
C GLY A 32 -2.17 20.57 -1.73
N GLN A 33 -1.49 19.44 -1.88
CA GLN A 33 -2.11 18.11 -1.87
C GLN A 33 -1.82 17.37 -0.56
N GLN A 34 -2.61 16.33 -0.30
CA GLN A 34 -2.33 15.34 0.73
C GLN A 34 -2.35 13.92 0.16
N PHE A 35 -1.68 13.00 0.86
CA PHE A 35 -1.72 11.57 0.57
C PHE A 35 -2.73 10.84 1.46
N ALA A 36 -3.39 9.83 0.89
CA ALA A 36 -4.14 8.81 1.61
C ALA A 36 -3.84 7.43 1.00
N GLN A 37 -3.89 6.36 1.80
CA GLN A 37 -3.75 4.99 1.32
C GLN A 37 -4.91 4.13 1.79
N PHE A 38 -5.49 3.34 0.88
CA PHE A 38 -6.62 2.45 1.15
C PHE A 38 -6.37 1.05 0.62
N GLY A 39 -6.58 0.04 1.47
CA GLY A 39 -6.56 -1.38 1.10
C GLY A 39 -7.98 -1.96 1.14
N ALA A 40 -8.50 -2.36 0.00
CA ALA A 40 -9.92 -2.74 -0.16
C ALA A 40 -10.11 -3.88 -1.18
N GLY A 41 -9.22 -4.88 -1.16
CA GLY A 41 -9.23 -6.00 -2.12
C GLY A 41 -8.44 -5.69 -3.39
N CYS A 42 -8.87 -6.28 -4.52
CA CYS A 42 -8.20 -6.09 -5.80
C CYS A 42 -8.13 -4.59 -6.17
N PHE A 43 -6.92 -4.05 -6.20
CA PHE A 43 -6.68 -2.61 -6.35
C PHE A 43 -7.24 -1.98 -7.64
N TRP A 44 -7.53 -2.76 -8.69
CA TRP A 44 -8.07 -2.26 -9.96
C TRP A 44 -9.46 -1.66 -9.78
N GLY A 45 -10.31 -2.37 -9.03
CA GLY A 45 -11.65 -1.92 -8.73
C GLY A 45 -11.65 -0.73 -7.76
N VAL A 46 -10.69 -0.70 -6.85
CA VAL A 46 -10.55 0.34 -5.83
C VAL A 46 -10.02 1.64 -6.45
N GLU A 47 -8.99 1.54 -7.30
CA GLU A 47 -8.40 2.68 -8.02
C GLU A 47 -9.45 3.38 -8.87
N LEU A 48 -10.25 2.61 -9.63
CA LEU A 48 -11.34 3.16 -10.44
C LEU A 48 -12.37 3.94 -9.63
N ALA A 49 -12.62 3.55 -8.37
CA ALA A 49 -13.54 4.28 -7.50
C ALA A 49 -12.99 5.65 -7.12
N PHE A 50 -11.72 5.71 -6.72
CA PHE A 50 -11.05 6.96 -6.36
C PHE A 50 -10.77 7.86 -7.57
N GLN A 51 -10.50 7.30 -8.75
CA GLN A 51 -10.37 8.07 -10.01
C GLN A 51 -11.60 8.92 -10.35
N ARG A 52 -12.77 8.55 -9.81
CA ARG A 52 -14.04 9.23 -10.05
C ARG A 52 -14.45 10.17 -8.90
N ALA A 53 -13.68 10.22 -7.82
CA ALA A 53 -13.96 11.08 -6.68
C ALA A 53 -13.54 12.54 -7.00
N PRO A 54 -14.45 13.54 -6.88
CA PRO A 54 -14.09 14.94 -7.04
C PRO A 54 -12.97 15.37 -6.09
N GLY A 55 -12.07 16.23 -6.56
CA GLY A 55 -10.90 16.71 -5.83
C GLY A 55 -9.76 15.69 -5.66
N VAL A 56 -9.91 14.45 -6.15
CA VAL A 56 -8.79 13.52 -6.34
C VAL A 56 -8.03 13.91 -7.60
N THR A 57 -6.73 14.11 -7.47
CA THR A 57 -5.86 14.65 -8.53
C THR A 57 -4.94 13.60 -9.12
N LYS A 58 -4.60 12.55 -8.36
CA LYS A 58 -3.88 11.38 -8.85
C LYS A 58 -4.27 10.14 -8.04
N THR A 59 -4.29 9.01 -8.73
CA THR A 59 -4.35 7.68 -8.12
C THR A 59 -3.19 6.85 -8.65
N GLU A 60 -2.69 5.95 -7.82
CA GLU A 60 -1.76 4.90 -8.24
C GLU A 60 -1.91 3.67 -7.34
N VAL A 61 -1.75 2.50 -7.93
CA VAL A 61 -1.78 1.22 -7.21
C VAL A 61 -0.39 0.78 -6.74
N GLY A 62 -0.33 0.04 -5.65
CA GLY A 62 0.92 -0.53 -5.17
C GLY A 62 0.75 -1.54 -4.04
N TYR A 63 1.87 -1.86 -3.40
CA TYR A 63 1.96 -2.84 -2.33
C TYR A 63 2.55 -2.17 -1.09
N SER A 64 1.88 -2.30 0.06
CA SER A 64 2.31 -1.64 1.31
C SER A 64 2.10 -2.55 2.52
N GLN A 65 2.70 -2.19 3.65
CA GLN A 65 2.58 -2.86 4.95
C GLN A 65 3.10 -4.32 5.00
N GLY A 66 3.91 -4.74 4.02
CA GLY A 66 4.60 -6.03 4.02
C GLY A 66 6.05 -5.92 4.50
N THR A 67 6.81 -6.99 4.29
CA THR A 67 8.20 -7.10 4.77
C THR A 67 9.24 -7.24 3.67
N LEU A 68 8.82 -7.37 2.40
CA LEU A 68 9.71 -7.57 1.26
C LEU A 68 9.90 -6.26 0.51
N HIS A 69 11.12 -5.69 0.54
CA HIS A 69 11.42 -4.49 -0.25
C HIS A 69 11.43 -4.80 -1.76
N ASN A 70 10.88 -3.87 -2.55
CA ASN A 70 10.67 -3.96 -4.00
C ASN A 70 9.97 -5.27 -4.45
N PRO A 71 8.78 -5.59 -3.89
CA PRO A 71 8.08 -6.81 -4.26
C PRO A 71 7.53 -6.72 -5.68
N SER A 72 7.60 -7.82 -6.44
CA SER A 72 6.86 -7.98 -7.68
C SER A 72 5.41 -8.42 -7.40
N TYR A 73 4.54 -8.31 -8.41
CA TYR A 73 3.17 -8.84 -8.32
C TYR A 73 3.16 -10.34 -7.94
N ASN A 74 4.06 -11.13 -8.53
CA ASN A 74 4.16 -12.56 -8.24
C ASN A 74 4.57 -12.83 -6.78
N ASP A 75 5.46 -12.00 -6.20
CA ASP A 75 5.83 -12.11 -4.79
C ASP A 75 4.63 -11.86 -3.87
N VAL A 76 3.75 -10.92 -4.23
CA VAL A 76 2.53 -10.63 -3.49
C VAL A 76 1.48 -11.72 -3.68
N CYS A 77 1.26 -12.20 -4.90
CA CYS A 77 0.36 -13.32 -5.19
C CYS A 77 0.75 -14.63 -4.49
N SER A 78 2.02 -14.80 -4.13
CA SER A 78 2.46 -15.95 -3.32
C SER A 78 1.90 -15.93 -1.88
N GLY A 79 1.45 -14.77 -1.40
CA GLY A 79 1.02 -14.54 -0.02
C GLY A 79 2.15 -14.45 1.01
N MET A 80 3.41 -14.62 0.60
CA MET A 80 4.55 -14.66 1.52
C MET A 80 5.14 -13.28 1.85
N SER A 81 4.90 -12.28 1.01
CA SER A 81 5.51 -10.94 1.16
C SER A 81 4.88 -10.13 2.31
N GLY A 82 3.66 -10.49 2.72
CA GLY A 82 2.87 -9.79 3.73
C GLY A 82 2.28 -8.45 3.26
N HIS A 83 2.50 -8.04 2.00
CA HIS A 83 1.93 -6.80 1.50
C HIS A 83 0.44 -6.92 1.24
N ALA A 84 -0.28 -5.83 1.50
CA ALA A 84 -1.62 -5.61 0.96
C ALA A 84 -1.53 -4.89 -0.40
N GLU A 85 -2.44 -5.24 -1.32
CA GLU A 85 -2.76 -4.37 -2.45
C GLU A 85 -3.44 -3.10 -1.92
N VAL A 86 -2.90 -1.94 -2.28
CA VAL A 86 -3.40 -0.63 -1.84
C VAL A 86 -3.48 0.35 -3.02
N VAL A 87 -4.35 1.34 -2.87
CA VAL A 87 -4.38 2.54 -3.72
C VAL A 87 -3.83 3.71 -2.92
N ARG A 88 -2.83 4.41 -3.46
CA ARG A 88 -2.37 5.70 -2.96
C ARG A 88 -3.11 6.80 -3.72
N VAL A 89 -3.77 7.67 -2.97
CA VAL A 89 -4.58 8.78 -3.47
C VAL A 89 -3.86 10.09 -3.16
N GLN A 90 -3.73 10.95 -4.17
CA GLN A 90 -3.41 12.36 -4.00
C GLN A 90 -4.70 13.17 -4.17
N TYR A 91 -5.00 14.04 -3.22
CA TYR A 91 -6.21 14.85 -3.23
C TYR A 91 -5.94 16.26 -2.72
N ASP A 92 -6.71 17.22 -3.24
CA ASP A 92 -6.71 18.60 -2.76
C ASP A 92 -7.69 18.70 -1.57
N PRO A 93 -7.21 18.97 -0.34
CA PRO A 93 -8.07 19.06 0.84
C PRO A 93 -9.06 20.24 0.80
N GLN A 94 -8.91 21.19 -0.13
CA GLN A 94 -9.87 22.27 -0.36
C GLN A 94 -11.04 21.83 -1.27
N GLU A 95 -10.86 20.77 -2.06
CA GLU A 95 -11.90 20.25 -2.98
C GLU A 95 -12.48 18.90 -2.52
N CYS A 96 -11.71 18.12 -1.75
CA CYS A 96 -12.09 16.79 -1.25
C CYS A 96 -11.66 16.64 0.21
N THR A 97 -12.58 16.27 1.09
CA THR A 97 -12.22 15.98 2.49
C THR A 97 -11.80 14.52 2.65
N TYR A 98 -11.00 14.23 3.68
CA TYR A 98 -10.64 12.85 3.98
C TYR A 98 -11.88 11.98 4.30
N GLU A 99 -12.90 12.56 4.94
CA GLU A 99 -14.18 11.90 5.18
C GLU A 99 -14.88 11.51 3.87
N SER A 100 -14.79 12.36 2.83
CA SER A 100 -15.33 12.04 1.50
C SER A 100 -14.60 10.84 0.87
N LEU A 101 -13.28 10.71 1.10
CA LEU A 101 -12.52 9.53 0.69
C LEU A 101 -12.91 8.28 1.50
N LEU A 102 -13.19 8.43 2.80
CA LEU A 102 -13.70 7.35 3.64
C LEU A 102 -15.08 6.87 3.17
N ASP A 103 -15.96 7.76 2.75
CA ASP A 103 -17.27 7.38 2.19
C ASP A 103 -17.12 6.53 0.91
N VAL A 104 -16.17 6.90 0.02
CA VAL A 104 -15.81 6.08 -1.15
C VAL A 104 -15.27 4.72 -0.71
N PHE A 105 -14.36 4.70 0.28
CA PHE A 105 -13.77 3.47 0.80
C PHE A 105 -14.84 2.51 1.35
N TRP A 106 -15.70 2.96 2.26
CA TRP A 106 -16.75 2.12 2.86
C TRP A 106 -17.84 1.72 1.87
N GLY A 107 -18.12 2.55 0.86
CA GLY A 107 -19.05 2.20 -0.22
C GLY A 107 -18.50 1.19 -1.23
N ARG A 108 -17.19 0.87 -1.19
CA ARG A 108 -16.53 0.10 -2.25
C ARG A 108 -16.28 -1.38 -1.94
N HIS A 109 -16.22 -1.77 -0.67
CA HIS A 109 -15.78 -3.09 -0.24
C HIS A 109 -16.60 -3.61 0.94
N ASP A 110 -16.54 -4.92 1.22
CA ASP A 110 -17.03 -5.48 2.48
C ASP A 110 -15.92 -5.38 3.54
N PRO A 111 -16.06 -4.52 4.56
CA PRO A 111 -15.03 -4.33 5.58
C PRO A 111 -15.06 -5.42 6.67
N THR A 112 -15.95 -6.39 6.58
CA THR A 112 -16.11 -7.45 7.59
C THR A 112 -15.39 -8.74 7.22
N THR A 113 -14.81 -8.82 6.03
CA THR A 113 -14.17 -10.03 5.52
C THR A 113 -12.65 -10.02 5.73
N ILE A 114 -12.18 -10.83 6.67
CA ILE A 114 -10.74 -10.95 6.99
C ILE A 114 -9.98 -11.62 5.84
N ASN A 115 -8.90 -10.98 5.37
CA ASN A 115 -7.95 -11.49 4.37
C ASN A 115 -8.60 -11.98 3.06
N ARG A 116 -9.73 -11.39 2.70
CA ARG A 116 -10.43 -11.61 1.44
C ARG A 116 -11.27 -10.40 1.09
N GLN A 117 -11.57 -10.25 -0.19
CA GLN A 117 -12.52 -9.28 -0.71
C GLN A 117 -13.20 -9.86 -1.95
#